data_AF-A0A292GS73-F1
#
_entry.id   AF-A0A292GS73-F1
#
_cell.length_a   1.000
_cell.length_b   1.000
_cell.length_c   1.000
_cell.angle_alpha   90.00
_cell.angle_beta   90.00
_cell.angle_gamma   90.00
#
_symmetry.space_group_name_H-M   'P 1'
#
loop_
_entity.id
_entity.type
_entity.pdbx_description
1 polymer ?
#
loop_
_entity_poly.entity_id
_entity_poly.type
_entity_poly.pdbx_seq_one_letter_code
_entity_poly.pdbx_strand_id
1 'polypeptide(L)'
;MKGSQIWDVDRIIAAKVLSELGVEASRDKIEAVARHAATHREDSAYWAAKRVQTANLERLAEQLRSDYREHQSVWYDGFRAAEACIATTTADEALQMASTPPQSIAGIIRSRIRLSKAENRQNSSPT
;
A
#
# COMPACT_ATOMS: atom_id res chain seq x y z
N MET A 1 1.57 6.67 -8.25
CA MET A 1 1.42 5.76 -9.43
C MET A 1 -0.08 5.61 -9.72
N LYS A 2 -0.58 5.74 -10.95
CA LYS A 2 -0.75 4.68 -11.98
C LYS A 2 -1.26 3.37 -11.34
N GLY A 3 -2.45 2.93 -11.74
CA GLY A 3 -3.23 1.86 -11.11
C GLY A 3 -2.42 0.64 -10.72
N SER A 4 -2.84 -0.01 -9.62
CA SER A 4 -2.28 -1.24 -9.05
C SER A 4 -1.71 -2.13 -10.15
N GLN A 5 -0.39 -2.37 -10.09
CA GLN A 5 0.30 -3.12 -11.13
C GLN A 5 -0.22 -4.56 -11.04
N ILE A 6 -0.91 -5.01 -12.09
CA ILE A 6 -1.39 -6.39 -12.19
C ILE A 6 -0.18 -7.29 -12.33
N TRP A 7 0.02 -8.20 -11.37
CA TRP A 7 1.07 -9.21 -11.44
C TRP A 7 0.51 -10.49 -12.09
N ASP A 8 1.39 -11.34 -12.62
CA ASP A 8 0.96 -12.60 -13.24
C ASP A 8 0.27 -13.52 -12.22
N VAL A 9 0.65 -13.43 -10.95
CA VAL A 9 -0.05 -14.13 -9.87
C VAL A 9 -1.52 -13.68 -9.74
N ASP A 10 -1.81 -12.40 -9.94
CA ASP A 10 -3.17 -11.86 -9.85
C ASP A 10 -4.02 -12.38 -11.02
N ARG A 11 -3.42 -12.58 -12.21
CA ARG A 11 -4.07 -13.23 -13.37
C ARG A 11 -4.34 -14.71 -13.13
N ILE A 12 -3.39 -15.43 -12.53
CA ILE A 12 -3.56 -16.85 -12.19
C ILE A 12 -4.70 -17.03 -11.18
N ILE A 13 -4.74 -16.19 -10.14
CA ILE A 13 -5.82 -16.20 -9.15
C ILE A 13 -7.14 -15.87 -9.82
N ALA A 14 -7.19 -14.82 -10.66
CA ALA A 14 -8.39 -14.45 -11.40
C ALA A 14 -8.95 -15.59 -12.27
N ALA A 15 -8.08 -16.29 -13.01
CA ALA A 15 -8.47 -17.43 -13.83
C ALA A 15 -9.03 -18.58 -12.98
N LYS A 16 -8.39 -18.89 -11.83
CA LYS A 16 -8.87 -19.92 -10.90
C LYS A 16 -10.23 -19.57 -10.31
N VAL A 17 -10.40 -18.34 -9.82
CA VAL A 17 -11.66 -17.86 -9.25
C VAL A 17 -12.79 -17.92 -10.28
N LEU A 18 -12.56 -17.45 -11.50
CA LEU A 18 -13.55 -17.53 -12.59
C LEU A 18 -13.92 -18.98 -12.90
N SER A 19 -12.92 -19.87 -12.98
CA SER A 19 -13.12 -21.30 -13.21
C SER A 19 -13.94 -21.96 -12.09
N GLU A 20 -13.64 -21.70 -10.82
CA GLU A 20 -14.36 -22.25 -9.67
C GLU A 20 -15.80 -21.76 -9.59
N LEU A 21 -16.07 -20.54 -10.04
CA LEU A 21 -17.41 -19.98 -10.12
C LEU A 21 -18.19 -20.45 -11.37
N GLY A 22 -17.60 -21.30 -12.21
CA GLY A 22 -18.22 -21.75 -13.47
C GLY A 22 -18.39 -20.65 -14.51
N VAL A 23 -17.65 -19.55 -14.38
CA VAL A 23 -17.69 -18.42 -15.31
C VAL A 23 -16.62 -18.62 -16.37
N GLU A 24 -17.00 -18.55 -17.63
CA GLU A 24 -16.05 -18.62 -18.74
C GLU A 24 -14.95 -17.55 -18.62
N ALA A 25 -13.70 -18.02 -18.52
CA ALA A 25 -12.52 -17.20 -18.26
C ALA A 25 -11.98 -16.57 -19.55
N SER A 26 -12.74 -15.64 -20.13
CA SER A 26 -12.22 -14.82 -21.23
C SER A 26 -11.09 -13.91 -20.74
N ARG A 27 -10.17 -13.54 -21.64
CA ARG A 27 -9.02 -12.68 -21.30
C ARG A 27 -9.44 -11.38 -20.61
N ASP A 28 -10.50 -10.74 -21.08
CA ASP A 28 -10.98 -9.47 -20.53
C ASP A 28 -11.55 -9.62 -19.11
N LYS A 29 -12.24 -10.75 -18.84
CA LYS A 29 -12.73 -11.07 -17.49
C LYS A 29 -11.58 -11.38 -16.54
N ILE A 30 -10.57 -12.12 -17.00
CA ILE A 30 -9.36 -12.39 -16.22
C ILE A 30 -8.68 -11.08 -15.85
N GLU A 31 -8.47 -10.17 -16.80
CA GLU A 31 -7.84 -8.85 -16.53
C GLU A 31 -8.69 -7.96 -15.61
N ALA A 32 -10.03 -8.02 -15.70
CA ALA A 32 -10.91 -7.31 -14.78
C ALA A 32 -10.77 -7.83 -13.35
N VAL A 33 -10.87 -9.16 -13.16
CA VAL A 33 -10.75 -9.78 -11.83
C VAL A 33 -9.32 -9.63 -11.28
N ALA A 34 -8.29 -9.73 -12.13
CA ALA A 34 -6.90 -9.57 -11.73
C ALA A 34 -6.60 -8.16 -11.19
N ARG A 35 -7.21 -7.12 -11.76
CA ARG A 35 -7.13 -5.75 -11.19
C ARG A 35 -7.71 -5.67 -9.79
N HIS A 36 -8.88 -6.27 -9.58
CA HIS A 36 -9.50 -6.31 -8.26
C HIS A 36 -8.66 -7.10 -7.27
N ALA A 37 -8.10 -8.24 -7.68
CA ALA A 37 -7.21 -9.05 -6.86
C ALA A 37 -5.92 -8.28 -6.49
N ALA A 38 -5.33 -7.55 -7.44
CA ALA A 38 -4.15 -6.73 -7.21
C ALA A 38 -4.41 -5.61 -6.18
N THR A 39 -5.53 -4.88 -6.32
CA THR A 39 -5.94 -3.87 -5.34
C THR A 39 -6.21 -4.49 -3.97
N HIS A 40 -6.94 -5.61 -3.92
CA HIS A 40 -7.21 -6.30 -2.66
C HIS A 40 -5.92 -6.78 -1.97
N ARG A 41 -4.93 -7.24 -2.74
CA ARG A 41 -3.62 -7.65 -2.22
C ARG A 41 -2.86 -6.46 -1.62
N GLU A 42 -2.86 -5.31 -2.29
CA GLU A 42 -2.27 -4.07 -1.77
C GLU A 42 -2.94 -3.63 -0.45
N ASP A 43 -4.28 -3.58 -0.43
CA ASP A 43 -5.04 -3.23 0.78
C ASP A 43 -4.78 -4.22 1.92
N SER A 44 -4.77 -5.51 1.62
CA SER A 44 -4.49 -6.57 2.60
C SER A 44 -3.08 -6.45 3.19
N ALA A 45 -2.09 -6.15 2.35
CA ALA A 45 -0.72 -5.92 2.77
C ALA A 45 -0.62 -4.68 3.68
N TYR A 46 -1.30 -3.59 3.32
CA TYR A 46 -1.37 -2.37 4.12
C TYR A 46 -1.94 -2.63 5.52
N TRP A 47 -3.08 -3.33 5.60
CA TRP A 47 -3.68 -3.69 6.88
C TRP A 47 -2.83 -4.66 7.69
N ALA A 48 -2.17 -5.61 7.03
CA ALA A 48 -1.23 -6.51 7.70
C ALA A 48 -0.06 -5.75 8.33
N ALA A 49 0.55 -4.80 7.61
CA ALA A 49 1.62 -3.97 8.13
C ALA A 49 1.17 -3.14 9.35
N LYS A 50 -0.02 -2.53 9.30
CA LYS A 50 -0.60 -1.82 10.44
C LYS A 50 -0.80 -2.70 11.67
N ARG A 51 -1.36 -3.89 11.50
CA ARG A 51 -1.55 -4.83 12.63
C ARG A 51 -0.23 -5.23 13.26
N VAL A 52 0.81 -5.48 12.45
CA VAL A 52 2.15 -5.81 12.96
C VAL A 52 2.75 -4.63 13.73
N GLN A 53 2.61 -3.41 13.23
CA GLN A 53 3.04 -2.20 13.94
C GLN A 53 2.36 -2.08 15.31
N THR A 54 1.02 -2.20 15.36
CA THR A 54 0.25 -2.15 16.61
C THR A 54 0.69 -3.25 17.58
N ALA A 55 0.80 -4.50 17.12
CA ALA A 55 1.23 -5.61 17.97
C ALA A 55 2.65 -5.43 18.53
N ASN A 56 3.56 -4.85 17.75
CA ASN A 56 4.91 -4.55 18.22
C ASN A 56 4.91 -3.45 19.28
N LEU A 57 4.11 -2.38 19.11
CA LEU A 57 3.96 -1.33 20.13
C LEU A 57 3.36 -1.87 21.42
N GLU A 58 2.35 -2.74 21.34
CA GLU A 58 1.76 -3.41 22.51
C GLU A 58 2.79 -4.28 23.23
N ARG A 59 3.58 -5.07 22.48
CA ARG A 59 4.64 -5.90 23.03
C ARG A 59 5.74 -5.07 23.71
N LEU A 60 6.11 -3.93 23.12
CA LEU A 60 7.03 -2.99 23.74
C LEU A 60 6.43 -2.45 25.05
N ALA A 61 5.19 -1.98 25.05
CA ALA A 61 4.54 -1.48 26.25
C ALA A 61 4.45 -2.54 27.37
N GLU A 62 4.27 -3.82 27.03
CA GLU A 62 4.33 -4.92 28.00
C GLU A 62 5.74 -5.13 28.55
N GLN A 63 6.76 -5.18 27.68
CA GLN A 63 8.15 -5.33 28.10
C GLN A 63 8.59 -4.20 29.04
N LEU A 64 8.21 -2.96 28.72
CA LEU A 64 8.52 -1.80 29.55
C LEU A 64 7.89 -1.91 30.95
N ARG A 65 6.68 -2.48 31.05
CA ARG A 65 6.01 -2.72 32.34
C ARG A 65 6.70 -3.82 33.15
N SER A 66 7.18 -4.88 32.50
CA SER A 66 7.95 -5.96 33.12
C SER A 66 9.28 -5.46 33.67
N ASP A 67 10.05 -4.72 32.86
CA ASP A 67 11.47 -4.48 33.14
C ASP A 67 11.73 -3.13 33.84
N TYR A 68 10.66 -2.43 34.26
CA TYR A 68 10.69 -1.05 34.77
C TYR A 68 11.65 -0.80 35.96
N ARG A 69 12.15 -1.86 36.62
CA ARG A 69 13.08 -1.73 37.76
C ARG A 69 14.46 -2.31 37.52
N GLU A 70 14.70 -2.98 36.39
CA GLU A 70 15.93 -3.76 36.17
C GLU A 70 17.01 -3.01 35.37
N HIS A 71 16.66 -1.89 34.73
CA HIS A 71 17.54 -1.23 33.77
C HIS A 71 17.94 0.20 34.12
N GLN A 72 19.11 0.61 33.64
CA GLN A 72 19.67 1.96 33.81
C GLN A 72 19.03 2.96 32.83
N SER A 73 19.17 4.27 33.09
CA SER A 73 18.54 5.34 32.30
C SER A 73 18.81 5.26 30.79
N VAL A 74 20.03 4.87 30.39
CA VAL A 74 20.44 4.76 28.98
C VAL A 74 19.61 3.71 28.22
N TRP A 75 19.19 2.64 28.90
CA TRP A 75 18.32 1.62 28.30
C TRP A 75 16.95 2.20 27.96
N TYR A 76 16.38 3.04 28.84
CA TYR A 76 15.11 3.72 28.58
C TYR A 76 15.18 4.70 27.41
N ASP A 77 16.32 5.39 27.23
CA ASP A 77 16.53 6.26 26.08
C ASP A 77 16.52 5.46 24.77
N GLY A 78 17.23 4.34 24.74
CA GLY A 78 17.24 3.42 23.59
C GLY A 78 15.85 2.83 23.32
N PHE A 79 15.13 2.46 24.38
CA PHE A 79 13.77 1.93 24.28
C PHE A 79 12.80 2.96 23.67
N ARG A 80 12.80 4.20 24.17
CA ARG A 80 11.98 5.29 23.62
C ARG A 80 12.31 5.58 22.16
N ALA A 81 13.59 5.53 21.80
CA ALA A 81 14.00 5.72 20.41
C ALA A 81 13.48 4.60 19.50
N ALA A 82 13.51 3.35 19.95
CA ALA A 82 12.95 2.21 19.22
C ALA A 82 11.43 2.28 19.07
N GLU A 83 10.72 2.64 20.15
CA GLU A 83 9.27 2.86 20.13
C GLU A 83 8.90 3.98 19.14
N ALA A 84 9.59 5.11 19.19
CA ALA A 84 9.37 6.22 18.27
C ALA A 84 9.62 5.81 16.81
N CYS A 85 10.66 5.03 16.54
CA CYS A 85 10.96 4.52 15.20
C CYS A 85 9.83 3.62 14.67
N ILE A 86 9.33 2.70 15.49
CA ILE A 86 8.22 1.81 15.10
C ILE A 86 6.93 2.60 14.92
N ALA A 87 6.64 3.57 15.80
CA ALA A 87 5.44 4.38 15.75
C ALA A 87 5.38 5.31 14.52
N THR A 88 6.53 5.78 14.03
CA THR A 88 6.60 6.65 12.84
C THR A 88 6.75 5.89 11.53
N THR A 89 7.11 4.60 11.58
CA THR A 89 7.19 3.76 10.37
C THR A 89 5.80 3.64 9.74
N THR A 90 5.65 4.14 8.52
CA THR A 90 4.41 4.03 7.77
C THR A 90 4.26 2.62 7.18
N ALA A 91 3.02 2.21 6.91
CA ALA A 91 2.76 0.92 6.25
C ALA A 91 3.44 0.84 4.87
N ASP A 92 3.50 1.96 4.13
CA ASP A 92 4.17 2.02 2.83
C ASP A 92 5.68 1.79 2.94
N GLU A 93 6.32 2.38 3.96
CA GLU A 93 7.75 2.15 4.27
C GLU A 93 8.01 0.71 4.69
N ALA A 94 7.16 0.14 5.55
CA ALA A 94 7.28 -1.25 6.00
C ALA A 94 7.13 -2.25 4.85
N LEU A 95 6.25 -1.95 3.89
CA LEU A 95 6.02 -2.77 2.70
C LEU A 95 7.05 -2.50 1.59
N GLN A 96 7.98 -1.57 1.80
CA GLN A 96 8.93 -1.08 0.79
C GLN A 96 8.22 -0.66 -0.50
N MET A 97 6.96 -0.25 -0.39
CA MET A 97 6.21 0.29 -1.51
C MET A 97 6.83 1.64 -1.82
N ALA A 98 7.28 1.83 -3.06
CA ALA A 98 7.93 3.06 -3.48
C ALA A 98 7.04 4.26 -3.12
N SER A 99 7.38 4.94 -2.03
CA SER A 99 6.66 6.10 -1.56
C SER A 99 6.81 7.15 -2.65
N THR A 100 5.74 7.38 -3.42
CA THR A 100 5.81 8.40 -4.45
C THR A 100 5.93 9.72 -3.69
N PRO A 101 7.00 10.52 -3.88
CA PRO A 101 7.14 11.75 -3.11
C PRO A 101 5.86 12.59 -3.27
N PRO A 102 5.32 13.14 -2.17
CA PRO A 102 4.05 13.84 -2.20
C PRO A 102 4.11 14.92 -3.30
N GLN A 103 3.18 14.85 -4.26
CA GLN A 103 3.12 15.85 -5.32
C GLN A 103 2.84 17.20 -4.68
N SER A 104 3.71 18.18 -4.91
CA SER A 104 3.45 19.55 -4.50
C SER A 104 2.14 20.05 -5.14
N ILE A 105 1.48 21.03 -4.51
CA ILE A 105 0.27 21.68 -5.05
C ILE A 105 0.49 22.11 -6.52
N ALA A 106 1.67 22.64 -6.84
CA ALA A 106 2.07 22.97 -8.21
C ALA A 106 2.13 21.74 -9.14
N GLY A 107 2.57 20.58 -8.64
CA GLY A 107 2.50 19.30 -9.35
C GLY A 107 1.08 18.86 -9.65
N ILE A 108 0.16 19.00 -8.68
CA ILE A 108 -1.27 18.69 -8.85
C ILE A 108 -1.87 19.58 -9.95
N ILE A 109 -1.64 20.90 -9.88
CA ILE A 109 -2.14 21.86 -10.88
C ILE A 109 -1.61 21.54 -12.28
N ARG A 110 -0.30 21.30 -12.42
CA ARG A 110 0.31 20.92 -13.71
C ARG A 110 -0.25 19.61 -14.27
N SER A 111 -0.53 18.64 -13.41
CA SER A 111 -1.13 17.36 -13.83
C SER A 111 -2.55 17.55 -14.36
N ARG A 112 -3.37 18.37 -13.70
CA ARG A 112 -4.74 18.71 -14.16
C ARG A 112 -4.73 19.47 -15.48
N ILE A 113 -3.83 20.43 -15.64
CA ILE A 113 -3.67 21.15 -16.92
C ILE A 113 -3.27 20.19 -18.05
N ARG A 114 -2.36 19.24 -17.78
CA ARG A 114 -1.94 18.24 -18.78
C ARG A 114 -3.08 17.31 -19.19
N LEU A 115 -3.90 16.86 -18.24
CA LEU A 115 -5.06 16.02 -18.50
C LEU A 115 -6.11 16.76 -19.33
N SER A 116 -6.46 17.99 -18.94
CA SER A 116 -7.39 18.83 -19.71
C SER A 116 -6.91 19.11 -21.13
N LYS A 117 -5.60 19.35 -21.34
CA LYS A 117 -5.02 19.50 -22.69
C LYS A 117 -5.07 18.21 -23.51
N ALA A 118 -4.96 17.05 -22.88
CA ALA A 118 -5.04 15.75 -23.57
C ALA A 118 -6.48 15.43 -23.98
N GLU A 119 -7.45 15.68 -23.10
CA GLU A 119 -8.89 15.54 -23.37
C GLU A 119 -9.34 16.49 -24.49
N ASN A 120 -8.87 17.74 -24.46
CA ASN A 120 -9.22 18.72 -25.47
C ASN A 120 -8.63 18.36 -26.84
N ARG A 121 -7.42 17.78 -26.90
CA ARG A 121 -6.83 17.28 -28.16
C ARG A 121 -7.58 16.07 -28.74
N GLN A 122 -8.15 15.20 -27.90
CA GLN A 122 -8.97 14.08 -28.38
C GLN A 122 -10.32 14.54 -28.95
N ASN A 123 -10.88 15.64 -28.43
CA ASN A 123 -12.11 16.25 -28.95
C ASN A 123 -11.88 17.20 -30.15
N SER A 124 -10.62 17.46 -30.53
CA SER A 124 -10.24 18.38 -31.61
C SER A 124 -9.76 17.69 -32.88
N SER A 125 -9.95 16.38 -33.05
CA SER A 125 -9.67 15.68 -34.32
C SER A 125 -10.94 15.65 -35.17
N PRO A 126 -11.07 16.49 -36.22
CA PRO A 126 -12.10 16.32 -37.23
C PRO A 126 -11.62 15.26 -38.23
N THR A 127 -12.51 14.31 -38.54
CA THR A 127 -12.53 13.67 -39.88
C THR A 127 -12.66 14.72 -40.97
#